data_AF-A0A328YNL0-F1
#
_entry.id   AF-A0A328YNL0-F1
#
_cell.length_a   1.000
_cell.length_b   1.000
_cell.length_c   1.000
_cell.angle_alpha   90.00
_cell.angle_beta   90.00
_cell.angle_gamma   90.00
#
_symmetry.space_group_name_H-M   'P 1'
#
loop_
_entity.id
_entity.type
_entity.pdbx_description
1 polymer ?
#
loop_
_entity_poly.entity_id
_entity_poly.type
_entity_poly.pdbx_seq_one_letter_code
_entity_poly.pdbx_strand_id
1 'polypeptide(L)'
;MEKQLLDTFLDLYTYDTKIQEWSFEKYENNPSRYYRLQMITALMKALDINCSYYDFKEGRFISKVQYNKWKDFKETIMDQLDAKAYARSLKEKLHPFDIQSIFRTFMEYRLFSEKVLGIFDGIYLAKDEFRAFASILNKSNSHLKEELKNIEQVLHFCINPNGLNYMQEELIKQFGYPEVDLGAIDIDNF
;
A
#
# COMPACT_ATOMS: atom_id res chain seq x y z
N MET A 1 -5.25 -8.93 4.51
CA MET A 1 -6.13 -7.76 4.22
C MET A 1 -5.33 -6.48 4.00
N GLU A 2 -4.37 -6.23 4.87
CA GLU A 2 -3.33 -5.19 4.75
C GLU A 2 -2.70 -5.10 3.36
N LYS A 3 -2.39 -6.25 2.74
CA LYS A 3 -1.95 -6.29 1.35
C LYS A 3 -2.97 -5.67 0.40
N GLN A 4 -4.22 -6.08 0.50
CA GLN A 4 -5.30 -5.55 -0.35
C GLN A 4 -5.52 -4.06 -0.14
N LEU A 5 -5.41 -3.56 1.10
CA LEU A 5 -5.49 -2.13 1.39
C LEU A 5 -4.33 -1.38 0.74
N LEU A 6 -3.10 -1.86 0.95
CA LEU A 6 -1.91 -1.25 0.38
C LEU A 6 -1.97 -1.24 -1.15
N ASP A 7 -2.25 -2.39 -1.77
CA ASP A 7 -2.35 -2.54 -3.22
C ASP A 7 -3.41 -1.60 -3.80
N THR A 8 -4.62 -1.57 -3.22
CA THR A 8 -5.71 -0.69 -3.71
C THR A 8 -5.37 0.79 -3.53
N PHE A 9 -4.70 1.15 -2.43
CA PHE A 9 -4.26 2.52 -2.18
C PHE A 9 -3.21 2.98 -3.19
N LEU A 10 -2.22 2.12 -3.46
CA LEU A 10 -1.17 2.38 -4.44
C LEU A 10 -1.75 2.49 -5.85
N ASP A 11 -2.68 1.60 -6.20
CA ASP A 11 -3.38 1.60 -7.48
C ASP A 11 -4.17 2.91 -7.68
N LEU A 12 -4.99 3.34 -6.71
CA LEU A 12 -5.68 4.64 -6.83
C LEU A 12 -4.70 5.82 -6.95
N TYR A 13 -3.54 5.72 -6.32
CA TYR A 13 -2.49 6.75 -6.39
C TYR A 13 -1.80 6.83 -7.76
N THR A 14 -1.79 5.77 -8.57
CA THR A 14 -1.30 5.84 -9.95
C THR A 14 -2.22 6.74 -10.79
N TYR A 15 -3.53 6.70 -10.55
CA TYR A 15 -4.53 7.51 -11.24
C TYR A 15 -4.65 8.94 -10.73
N ASP A 16 -4.49 9.17 -9.43
CA ASP A 16 -4.60 10.49 -8.81
C ASP A 16 -3.65 10.67 -7.63
N THR A 17 -2.55 11.37 -7.87
CA THR A 17 -1.53 11.61 -6.84
C THR A 17 -1.92 12.63 -5.76
N LYS A 18 -3.04 13.36 -5.93
CA LYS A 18 -3.46 14.41 -4.99
C LYS A 18 -4.37 13.84 -3.91
N ILE A 19 -3.78 13.04 -3.01
CA ILE A 19 -4.50 12.30 -1.95
C ILE A 19 -5.40 13.21 -1.10
N GLN A 20 -4.99 14.44 -0.82
CA GLN A 20 -5.78 15.40 -0.03
C GLN A 20 -7.11 15.81 -0.70
N GLU A 21 -7.25 15.60 -2.01
CA GLU A 21 -8.47 15.89 -2.76
C GLU A 21 -9.34 14.63 -2.94
N TRP A 22 -8.90 13.45 -2.50
CA TRP A 22 -9.66 12.22 -2.68
C TRP A 22 -10.97 12.26 -1.90
N SER A 23 -12.09 12.20 -2.61
CA SER A 23 -13.42 12.15 -2.01
C SER A 23 -14.39 11.43 -2.95
N PHE A 24 -15.51 10.97 -2.39
CA PHE A 24 -16.56 10.32 -3.20
C PHE A 24 -17.18 11.29 -4.20
N GLU A 25 -17.34 12.56 -3.82
CA GLU A 25 -17.87 13.62 -4.68
C GLU A 25 -16.93 13.88 -5.87
N LYS A 26 -15.61 13.91 -5.63
CA LYS A 26 -14.62 14.08 -6.71
C LYS A 26 -14.69 12.96 -7.73
N TYR A 27 -14.96 11.73 -7.28
CA TYR A 27 -14.98 10.54 -8.14
C TYR A 27 -16.37 10.08 -8.56
N GLU A 28 -17.43 10.84 -8.27
CA GLU A 28 -18.82 10.46 -8.58
C GLU A 28 -19.01 10.06 -10.06
N ASN A 29 -18.35 10.79 -10.97
CA ASN A 29 -18.41 10.55 -12.41
C ASN A 29 -17.24 9.69 -12.94
N ASN A 30 -16.47 9.04 -12.07
CA ASN A 30 -15.40 8.12 -12.42
C ASN A 30 -15.56 6.81 -11.63
N PRO A 31 -16.37 5.86 -12.14
CA PRO A 31 -16.69 4.63 -11.43
C PRO A 31 -15.46 3.83 -10.98
N SER A 32 -14.46 3.74 -11.86
CA SER A 32 -13.19 3.06 -11.59
C SER A 32 -12.49 3.60 -10.32
N ARG A 33 -12.34 4.92 -10.20
CA ARG A 33 -11.72 5.56 -9.02
C ARG A 33 -12.65 5.56 -7.81
N TYR A 34 -13.95 5.71 -8.04
CA TYR A 34 -14.96 5.69 -6.99
C TYR A 34 -14.95 4.38 -6.21
N TYR A 35 -15.01 3.25 -6.92
CA TYR A 35 -15.05 1.94 -6.28
C TYR A 35 -13.73 1.58 -5.59
N ARG A 36 -12.58 1.98 -6.14
CA ARG A 36 -11.28 1.87 -5.46
C ARG A 36 -11.26 2.65 -4.14
N LEU A 37 -11.78 3.88 -4.13
CA LEU A 37 -11.90 4.67 -2.90
C LEU A 37 -12.85 4.02 -1.89
N GLN A 38 -13.94 3.42 -2.36
CA GLN A 38 -14.87 2.66 -1.53
C GLN A 38 -14.20 1.44 -0.90
N MET A 39 -13.41 0.67 -1.67
CA MET A 39 -12.63 -0.47 -1.17
C MET A 39 -11.62 -0.03 -0.09
N ILE A 40 -10.86 1.04 -0.35
CA ILE A 40 -9.91 1.61 0.63
C ILE A 40 -10.64 1.97 1.92
N THR A 41 -11.77 2.67 1.81
CA THR A 41 -12.58 3.09 2.97
C THR A 41 -13.07 1.89 3.78
N ALA A 42 -13.60 0.86 3.12
CA ALA A 42 -14.10 -0.34 3.78
C ALA A 42 -12.97 -1.12 4.48
N LEU A 43 -11.81 -1.25 3.84
CA LEU A 43 -10.65 -1.93 4.41
C LEU A 43 -10.03 -1.17 5.60
N MET A 44 -9.95 0.16 5.52
CA MET A 44 -9.54 1.00 6.64
C MET A 44 -10.48 0.83 7.84
N LYS A 45 -11.80 0.86 7.61
CA LYS A 45 -12.79 0.61 8.67
C LYS A 45 -12.64 -0.78 9.29
N ALA A 46 -12.45 -1.82 8.47
CA ALA A 46 -12.27 -3.19 8.96
C ALA A 46 -11.03 -3.34 9.85
N LEU A 47 -9.98 -2.55 9.58
CA LEU A 47 -8.74 -2.51 10.35
C LEU A 47 -8.74 -1.48 11.48
N ASP A 48 -9.87 -0.83 11.76
CA ASP A 48 -10.02 0.24 12.76
C ASP A 48 -9.09 1.45 12.52
N ILE A 49 -8.80 1.74 11.25
CA ILE A 49 -7.99 2.88 10.81
C ILE A 49 -8.93 4.07 10.56
N ASN A 50 -9.15 4.86 11.61
CA ASN A 50 -10.07 6.00 11.60
C ASN A 50 -9.31 7.32 11.36
N CYS A 51 -8.72 7.50 10.18
CA CYS A 51 -8.04 8.74 9.79
C CYS A 51 -8.33 9.11 8.32
N SER A 52 -7.90 10.29 7.89
CA SER A 52 -7.98 10.67 6.47
C SER A 52 -6.99 9.85 5.62
N TYR A 53 -7.21 9.75 4.30
CA TYR A 53 -6.27 9.07 3.39
C TYR A 53 -4.87 9.71 3.40
N TYR A 54 -4.82 11.02 3.60
CA TYR A 54 -3.55 11.74 3.76
C TYR A 54 -2.86 11.34 5.08
N ASP A 55 -3.60 11.33 6.19
CA ASP A 55 -3.07 10.90 7.48
C ASP A 55 -2.65 9.42 7.47
N PHE A 56 -3.33 8.57 6.69
CA PHE A 56 -2.93 7.19 6.44
C PHE A 56 -1.56 7.14 5.77
N LYS A 57 -1.35 7.86 4.66
CA LYS A 57 -0.03 7.97 4.01
C LYS A 57 1.06 8.44 4.97
N GLU A 58 0.74 9.41 5.83
CA GLU A 58 1.67 9.97 6.83
C GLU A 58 1.86 9.09 8.08
N GLY A 59 1.22 7.92 8.14
CA GLY A 59 1.34 6.97 9.26
C GLY A 59 0.71 7.44 10.56
N ARG A 60 -0.16 8.47 10.54
CA ARG A 60 -0.74 9.07 11.76
C ARG A 60 -1.76 8.18 12.47
N PHE A 61 -2.16 7.07 11.85
CA PHE A 61 -2.99 6.04 12.47
C PHE A 61 -2.21 5.11 13.40
N ILE A 62 -0.87 5.17 13.39
CA ILE A 62 -0.04 4.30 14.22
C ILE A 62 -0.28 4.63 15.68
N SER A 63 -0.75 3.62 16.41
CA SER A 63 -1.18 3.73 17.79
C SER A 63 -0.23 3.01 18.75
N LYS A 64 -0.60 3.00 20.03
CA LYS A 64 0.09 2.22 21.07
C LYS A 64 0.06 0.71 20.81
N VAL A 65 -0.93 0.18 20.09
CA VAL A 65 -1.02 -1.26 19.78
C VAL A 65 0.12 -1.69 18.86
N GLN A 66 0.33 -0.98 17.76
CA GLN A 66 1.46 -1.18 16.85
C GLN A 66 2.78 -1.10 17.63
N TYR A 67 2.91 -0.09 18.49
CA TYR A 67 4.10 0.10 19.31
C TYR A 67 4.42 -1.11 20.21
N ASN A 68 3.44 -1.64 20.92
CA ASN A 68 3.64 -2.77 21.81
C ASN A 68 4.07 -4.03 21.04
N LYS A 69 3.49 -4.25 19.85
CA LYS A 69 3.79 -5.41 19.01
C LYS A 69 5.04 -5.26 18.15
N TRP A 70 5.53 -4.04 18.01
CA TRP A 70 6.71 -3.74 17.19
C TRP A 70 7.94 -4.48 17.68
N LYS A 71 8.08 -4.74 18.99
CA LYS A 71 9.23 -5.46 19.53
C LYS A 71 9.38 -6.84 18.89
N ASP A 72 8.30 -7.61 18.86
CA ASP A 72 8.29 -8.97 18.34
C ASP A 72 8.52 -8.96 16.82
N PHE A 73 7.88 -8.02 16.12
CA PHE A 73 8.07 -7.86 14.69
C PHE A 73 9.49 -7.43 14.32
N LYS A 74 10.09 -6.52 15.09
CA LYS A 74 11.45 -6.02 14.86
C LYS A 74 12.45 -7.16 14.85
N GLU A 75 12.32 -8.12 15.76
CA GLU A 75 13.21 -9.30 15.79
C GLU A 75 13.14 -10.09 14.47
N THR A 76 11.95 -10.22 13.87
CA THR A 76 11.78 -10.93 12.59
C THR A 76 12.45 -10.26 11.40
N ILE A 77 12.59 -8.92 11.42
CA ILE A 77 13.26 -8.16 10.36
C ILE A 77 14.73 -7.94 10.66
N MET A 78 15.13 -7.92 11.92
CA MET A 78 16.54 -7.77 12.31
C MET A 78 17.42 -8.89 11.76
N ASP A 79 16.88 -10.10 11.61
CA ASP A 79 17.60 -11.23 10.99
C ASP A 79 17.84 -11.02 9.48
N GLN A 80 17.04 -10.17 8.83
CA GLN A 80 17.20 -9.79 7.42
C GLN A 80 18.16 -8.61 7.24
N LEU A 81 18.40 -7.82 8.29
CA LEU A 81 19.37 -6.73 8.28
C LEU A 81 20.76 -7.30 8.54
N ASP A 82 21.81 -6.68 7.97
CA ASP A 82 23.18 -6.92 8.43
C ASP A 82 23.34 -6.32 9.85
N ALA A 83 22.80 -7.05 10.83
CA ALA A 83 22.58 -6.62 12.20
C ALA A 83 23.89 -6.25 12.91
N LYS A 84 25.05 -6.68 12.39
CA LYS A 84 26.36 -6.32 12.94
C LYS A 84 26.63 -4.82 12.90
N ALA A 85 26.14 -4.11 11.88
CA ALA A 85 26.32 -2.67 11.75
C ALA A 85 25.43 -1.86 12.71
N TYR A 86 24.29 -2.41 13.15
CA TYR A 86 23.24 -1.66 13.86
C TYR A 86 22.90 -2.20 15.26
N ALA A 87 23.60 -3.23 15.74
CA ALA A 87 23.31 -3.92 17.01
C ALA A 87 23.30 -3.01 18.26
N ARG A 88 24.00 -1.86 18.25
CA ARG A 88 23.96 -0.90 19.37
C ARG A 88 22.73 0.01 19.32
N SER A 89 22.37 0.57 18.18
CA SER A 89 21.21 1.47 18.05
C SER A 89 19.89 0.73 18.19
N LEU A 90 19.84 -0.55 17.81
CA LEU A 90 18.62 -1.36 17.91
C LEU A 90 18.26 -1.80 19.34
N LYS A 91 19.11 -1.54 20.35
CA LYS A 91 18.81 -1.83 21.76
C LYS A 91 18.05 -0.71 22.47
N GLU A 92 17.92 0.45 21.85
CA GLU A 92 17.18 1.57 22.44
C GLU A 92 15.67 1.33 22.40
N LYS A 93 14.96 1.85 23.41
CA LYS A 93 13.50 1.85 23.41
C LYS A 93 13.05 2.77 22.27
N LEU A 94 12.36 2.20 21.28
CA LEU A 94 11.71 3.00 20.26
C LEU A 94 10.66 3.92 20.89
N HIS A 95 10.41 5.05 20.26
CA HIS A 95 9.26 5.91 20.51
C HIS A 95 8.19 5.64 19.43
N PRO A 96 6.87 5.78 19.70
CA PRO A 96 5.84 5.65 18.66
C PRO A 96 6.09 6.50 17.40
N PHE A 97 6.66 7.70 17.57
CA PHE A 97 7.07 8.57 16.45
C PHE A 97 8.11 7.94 15.52
N ASP A 98 8.93 7.00 16.01
CA ASP A 98 9.91 6.31 15.18
C ASP A 98 9.21 5.34 14.23
N ILE A 99 8.20 4.60 14.72
CA ILE A 99 7.41 3.67 13.90
C ILE A 99 6.63 4.45 12.84
N GLN A 100 6.05 5.58 13.23
CA GLN A 100 5.40 6.49 12.27
C GLN A 100 6.38 6.97 11.20
N SER A 101 7.59 7.37 11.60
CA SER A 101 8.62 7.85 10.67
C SER A 101 9.09 6.75 9.73
N ILE A 102 9.26 5.52 10.23
CA ILE A 102 9.58 4.33 9.43
C ILE A 102 8.45 4.07 8.42
N PHE A 103 7.20 4.01 8.88
CA PHE A 103 6.06 3.81 8.00
C PHE A 103 5.98 4.87 6.90
N ARG A 104 6.04 6.16 7.26
CA ARG A 104 5.98 7.26 6.28
C ARG A 104 7.09 7.13 5.24
N THR A 105 8.33 6.87 5.68
CA THR A 105 9.49 6.74 4.79
C THR A 105 9.30 5.58 3.80
N PHE A 106 8.84 4.43 4.28
CA PHE A 106 8.59 3.26 3.45
C PHE A 106 7.38 3.42 2.54
N MET A 107 6.33 4.11 3.00
CA MET A 107 5.15 4.42 2.19
C MET A 107 5.52 5.39 1.06
N GLU A 108 6.31 6.43 1.34
CA GLU A 108 6.81 7.36 0.33
C GLU A 108 7.67 6.66 -0.73
N TYR A 109 8.59 5.80 -0.29
CA TYR A 109 9.39 5.00 -1.21
C TYR A 109 8.51 4.08 -2.06
N ARG A 110 7.55 3.38 -1.45
CA ARG A 110 6.65 2.46 -2.15
C ARG A 110 5.79 3.19 -3.20
N LEU A 111 5.27 4.38 -2.87
CA LEU A 111 4.51 5.25 -3.79
C LEU A 111 5.37 5.73 -4.97
N PHE A 112 6.65 6.05 -4.72
CA PHE A 112 7.60 6.41 -5.77
C PHE A 112 7.92 5.22 -6.67
N SER A 113 8.18 4.05 -6.08
CA SER A 113 8.45 2.83 -6.82
C SER A 113 7.27 2.39 -7.69
N GLU A 114 6.03 2.58 -7.23
CA GLU A 114 4.84 2.27 -8.04
C GLU A 114 4.86 3.05 -9.36
N LYS A 115 5.21 4.34 -9.34
CA LYS A 115 5.33 5.15 -10.56
C LYS A 115 6.40 4.63 -11.51
N VAL A 116 7.52 4.11 -10.98
CA VAL A 116 8.61 3.53 -11.78
C VAL A 116 8.17 2.21 -12.40
N LEU A 117 7.43 1.39 -11.65
CA LEU A 117 6.93 0.10 -12.12
C LEU A 117 5.79 0.25 -13.13
N GLY A 118 4.95 1.28 -12.98
CA GLY A 118 3.83 1.63 -13.85
C GLY A 118 4.22 2.34 -15.17
N ILE A 119 5.52 2.52 -15.46
CA ILE A 119 5.99 3.11 -16.74
C ILE A 119 5.46 2.35 -17.98
N PHE A 120 5.00 1.10 -17.80
CA PHE A 120 4.51 0.25 -18.89
C PHE A 120 2.99 0.31 -19.10
N ASP A 121 2.25 1.09 -18.33
CA ASP A 121 0.82 1.26 -18.52
C ASP A 121 0.55 1.85 -19.92
N GLY A 122 -0.18 1.11 -20.76
CA GLY A 122 -0.49 1.49 -22.14
C GLY A 122 0.45 0.94 -23.24
N ILE A 123 1.52 0.21 -22.88
CA ILE A 123 2.45 -0.39 -23.88
C ILE A 123 1.81 -1.50 -24.73
N TYR A 124 0.66 -2.02 -24.31
CA TYR A 124 -0.15 -2.93 -25.12
C TYR A 124 -0.63 -2.28 -26.43
N LEU A 125 -0.65 -0.94 -26.54
CA LEU A 125 -0.94 -0.24 -27.80
C LEU A 125 0.32 0.07 -28.62
N ALA A 126 1.52 -0.20 -28.08
CA ALA A 126 2.78 0.07 -28.75
C ALA A 126 3.11 -0.99 -29.81
N LYS A 127 3.89 -0.57 -30.82
CA LYS A 127 4.45 -1.48 -31.85
C LYS A 127 5.39 -2.51 -31.22
N ASP A 128 5.51 -3.67 -31.87
CA ASP A 128 6.28 -4.81 -31.34
C ASP A 128 7.75 -4.49 -31.06
N GLU A 129 8.38 -3.62 -31.85
CA GLU A 129 9.75 -3.16 -31.60
C GLU A 129 9.86 -2.45 -30.25
N PHE A 130 8.94 -1.53 -29.94
CA PHE A 130 8.93 -0.83 -28.66
C PHE A 130 8.71 -1.80 -27.50
N ARG A 131 7.81 -2.78 -27.65
CA ARG A 131 7.60 -3.84 -26.65
C ARG A 131 8.88 -4.65 -26.40
N ALA A 132 9.61 -4.98 -27.46
CA ALA A 132 10.88 -5.71 -27.36
C ALA A 132 11.93 -4.89 -26.59
N PHE A 133 12.09 -3.60 -26.89
CA PHE A 133 13.03 -2.74 -26.15
C PHE A 133 12.57 -2.47 -24.70
N ALA A 134 11.27 -2.29 -24.49
CA ALA A 134 10.65 -2.16 -23.17
C ALA A 134 10.93 -3.37 -22.26
N SER A 135 11.07 -4.58 -22.84
CA SER A 135 11.38 -5.79 -22.08
C SER A 135 12.72 -5.74 -21.33
N ILE A 136 13.67 -4.89 -21.74
CA ILE A 136 14.95 -4.69 -21.03
C ILE A 136 14.70 -4.19 -19.60
N LEU A 137 13.67 -3.37 -19.42
CA LEU A 137 13.31 -2.79 -18.13
C LEU A 137 12.61 -3.82 -17.22
N ASN A 138 12.02 -4.89 -17.78
CA ASN A 138 11.37 -5.94 -16.99
C ASN A 138 12.34 -6.61 -16.00
N LYS A 139 13.61 -6.79 -16.38
CA LYS A 139 14.62 -7.39 -15.50
C LYS A 139 14.90 -6.52 -14.28
N SER A 140 15.07 -5.21 -14.48
CA SER A 140 15.27 -4.25 -13.40
C SER A 140 14.02 -4.17 -12.52
N ASN A 141 12.84 -4.13 -13.15
CA ASN A 141 11.56 -4.07 -12.45
C ASN A 141 11.28 -5.35 -11.64
N SER A 142 11.64 -6.53 -12.14
CA SER A 142 11.48 -7.77 -11.37
C SER A 142 12.36 -7.78 -10.13
N HIS A 143 13.61 -7.30 -10.24
CA HIS A 143 14.49 -7.21 -9.07
C HIS A 143 13.97 -6.19 -8.06
N LEU A 144 13.55 -5.02 -8.51
CA LEU A 144 12.93 -4.01 -7.65
C LEU A 144 11.67 -4.55 -6.94
N LYS A 145 10.81 -5.28 -7.66
CA LYS A 145 9.61 -5.91 -7.07
C LYS A 145 9.95 -6.90 -5.94
N GLU A 146 11.03 -7.66 -6.09
CA GLU A 146 11.48 -8.57 -5.03
C GLU A 146 11.96 -7.78 -3.80
N GLU A 147 12.76 -6.73 -3.99
CA GLU A 147 13.24 -5.89 -2.88
C GLU A 147 12.09 -5.16 -2.16
N LEU A 148 11.05 -4.76 -2.90
CA LEU A 148 9.86 -4.13 -2.32
C LEU A 148 9.11 -5.04 -1.36
N LYS A 149 9.20 -6.38 -1.48
CA LYS A 149 8.53 -7.31 -0.55
C LYS A 149 8.99 -7.12 0.90
N ASN A 150 10.26 -6.79 1.10
CA ASN A 150 10.82 -6.54 2.43
C ASN A 150 10.24 -5.26 3.04
N ILE A 151 10.04 -4.23 2.21
CA ILE A 151 9.39 -2.98 2.62
C ILE A 151 7.90 -3.21 2.91
N GLU A 152 7.22 -3.96 2.04
CA GLU A 152 5.81 -4.31 2.19
C GLU A 152 5.55 -5.08 3.48
N GLN A 153 6.46 -5.97 3.90
CA GLN A 153 6.36 -6.66 5.18
C GLN A 153 6.22 -5.69 6.36
N VAL A 154 6.99 -4.59 6.36
CA VAL A 154 6.93 -3.55 7.39
C VAL A 154 5.64 -2.75 7.31
N LEU A 155 5.23 -2.37 6.10
CA LEU A 155 3.97 -1.64 5.89
C LEU A 155 2.77 -2.47 6.33
N HIS A 156 2.73 -3.76 5.95
CA HIS A 156 1.70 -4.71 6.34
C HIS A 156 1.58 -4.84 7.86
N PHE A 157 2.72 -4.95 8.57
CA PHE A 157 2.71 -4.97 10.02
C PHE A 157 2.11 -3.69 10.61
N CYS A 158 2.52 -2.52 10.14
CA CYS A 158 2.02 -1.25 10.66
C CYS A 158 0.51 -1.10 10.43
N ILE A 159 0.03 -1.53 9.25
CA ILE A 159 -1.38 -1.49 8.84
C ILE A 159 -2.22 -2.47 9.67
N ASN A 160 -1.74 -3.69 9.88
CA ASN A 160 -2.48 -4.75 10.55
C ASN A 160 -1.62 -5.51 11.57
N PRO A 161 -1.26 -4.88 12.70
CA PRO A 161 -0.39 -5.49 13.71
C PRO A 161 -1.05 -6.69 14.42
N ASN A 162 -2.38 -6.83 14.27
CA ASN A 162 -3.16 -7.90 14.89
C ASN A 162 -3.42 -9.07 13.95
N GLY A 163 -3.04 -8.99 12.68
CA GLY A 163 -3.34 -10.02 11.70
C GLY A 163 -4.84 -10.26 11.52
N LEU A 164 -5.66 -9.20 11.66
CA LEU A 164 -7.10 -9.27 11.42
C LEU A 164 -7.36 -9.71 10.00
N ASN A 165 -8.32 -10.62 9.83
CA ASN A 165 -8.71 -11.12 8.52
C ASN A 165 -10.23 -11.29 8.51
N TYR A 166 -10.87 -10.76 7.48
CA TYR A 166 -12.31 -10.85 7.25
C TYR A 166 -12.55 -11.46 5.87
N MET A 167 -13.60 -12.25 5.77
CA MET A 167 -14.08 -12.77 4.49
C MET A 167 -14.70 -11.63 3.68
N GLN A 168 -14.69 -11.76 2.34
CA GLN A 168 -15.27 -10.76 1.45
C GLN A 168 -16.75 -10.47 1.79
N GLU A 169 -17.54 -11.49 2.16
CA GLU A 169 -18.92 -11.30 2.60
C GLU A 169 -19.04 -10.40 3.83
N GLU A 170 -18.11 -10.50 4.78
CA GLU A 170 -18.09 -9.66 5.98
C GLU A 170 -17.69 -8.23 5.61
N LEU A 171 -16.71 -8.07 4.72
CA LEU A 171 -16.31 -6.77 4.15
C LEU A 171 -17.50 -6.07 3.48
N ILE A 172 -18.30 -6.78 2.70
CA ILE A 172 -19.49 -6.24 2.03
C ILE A 172 -20.55 -5.87 3.08
N LYS A 173 -20.96 -6.83 3.93
CA LYS A 173 -22.10 -6.67 4.84
C LYS A 173 -21.85 -5.68 5.97
N GLN A 174 -20.63 -5.64 6.52
CA GLN A 174 -20.32 -4.86 7.73
C GLN A 174 -19.58 -3.56 7.43
N PHE A 175 -18.74 -3.54 6.38
CA PHE A 175 -17.82 -2.44 6.13
C PHE A 175 -18.11 -1.67 4.83
N GLY A 176 -19.06 -2.14 4.02
CA GLY A 176 -19.50 -1.46 2.80
C GLY A 176 -18.54 -1.64 1.62
N TYR A 177 -17.80 -2.74 1.59
CA TYR A 177 -16.97 -3.11 0.45
C TYR A 177 -17.82 -3.33 -0.81
N PRO A 178 -17.42 -2.84 -1.99
CA PRO A 178 -18.26 -2.93 -3.18
C PRO A 178 -18.27 -4.34 -3.77
N GLU A 179 -19.42 -4.73 -4.31
CA GLU A 179 -19.62 -5.98 -5.05
C GLU A 179 -19.57 -5.68 -6.55
N VAL A 180 -18.39 -5.31 -7.05
CA VAL A 180 -18.17 -4.93 -8.44
C VAL A 180 -16.93 -5.60 -9.03
N ASP A 181 -16.97 -5.85 -10.34
CA ASP A 181 -15.80 -6.26 -11.11
C ASP A 181 -15.06 -5.01 -11.62
N LEU A 182 -14.00 -4.62 -10.90
CA LEU A 182 -13.16 -3.49 -11.31
C LEU A 182 -12.52 -3.69 -12.69
N GLY A 183 -12.18 -4.93 -13.06
CA GLY A 183 -11.56 -5.21 -14.35
C GLY A 183 -12.53 -4.93 -15.50
N ALA A 184 -13.80 -5.34 -15.35
CA ALA A 184 -14.84 -5.00 -16.31
C ALA A 184 -15.05 -3.48 -16.41
N ILE A 185 -15.11 -2.79 -15.27
CA ILE A 185 -15.30 -1.33 -15.21
C ILE A 185 -14.13 -0.59 -15.87
N ASP A 186 -12.90 -1.05 -15.67
CA ASP A 186 -11.73 -0.41 -16.28
C ASP A 186 -11.71 -0.60 -17.80
N ILE A 187 -12.15 -1.76 -18.31
CA ILE A 187 -12.27 -2.02 -19.77
C ILE A 187 -13.32 -1.10 -20.40
N ASP A 188 -14.48 -0.92 -19.76
CA ASP A 188 -15.57 -0.11 -20.29
C ASP A 188 -15.23 1.41 -20.32
N ASN A 189 -14.23 1.83 -19.55
CA ASN A 189 -13.78 3.23 -19.45
C ASN A 189 -12.49 3.52 -20.26
N PHE A 190 -11.95 2.53 -20.99
CA PHE A 190 -10.79 2.67 -21.88
C PHE A 190 -11.19 2.92 -23.33
#